data_AF-A0A9W4U3X8-F1
#
_entry.id   AF-A0A9W4U3X8-F1
#
_cell.length_a   1.000
_cell.length_b   1.000
_cell.length_c   1.000
_cell.angle_alpha   90.00
_cell.angle_beta   90.00
_cell.angle_gamma   90.00
#
_symmetry.space_group_name_H-M   'P 1'
#
loop_
_entity.id
_entity.type
_entity.pdbx_description
1 polymer ?
#
loop_
_entity_poly.entity_id
_entity_poly.type
_entity_poly.pdbx_seq_one_letter_code
_entity_poly.pdbx_strand_id
1 'polypeptide(L)'
;MADSDSFISLLLEGRQSIQLDQRGVDGAHPTFKVKMEDTSSPITLVIPGYETSTRSFNLRHALQCGILDLIEAESRTRIAVPRNEVEAGELFIEADVRWTKFTLKLDPQNEFWNELLAPGHKYEIRWAHGENAPWAYRGQIHQDAAERLPVRLGEHPITYEVLDSAAKPLRFHASVAPTDKVCHLTGEPRFGFNIKVTSHNDDILTVNLNNTPLRLLQTLEDIVHVEDEDGQEFEWSFSIGCWESEGPEPFPSDGMFEEFKPGVPYEETYWLTNDSGDLGSLESGKTYRGELSTSLMRSFTENMKGTKKELLAGSEQEKKKRWARCTKTVLLEVSDPFTFKAV
;
A
#
# COMPACT_ATOMS: atom_id res chain seq x y z
N MET A 1 28.66 13.09 -24.46
CA MET A 1 27.70 12.51 -23.49
C MET A 1 27.11 13.71 -22.78
N ALA A 2 25.80 13.95 -22.89
CA ALA A 2 25.19 15.05 -22.16
C ALA A 2 25.23 14.69 -20.68
N ASP A 3 25.81 15.56 -19.86
CA ASP A 3 25.67 15.49 -18.40
C ASP A 3 24.18 15.51 -18.10
N SER A 4 23.64 14.36 -17.72
CA SER A 4 22.31 14.27 -17.17
C SER A 4 22.39 14.91 -15.78
N ASP A 5 21.94 16.17 -15.66
CA ASP A 5 21.83 16.83 -14.35
C ASP A 5 21.18 15.88 -13.35
N SER A 6 21.85 15.62 -12.22
CA SER A 6 21.31 14.77 -11.16
C SER A 6 20.09 15.46 -10.55
N PHE A 7 18.93 14.80 -10.51
CA PHE A 7 17.73 15.33 -9.87
C PHE A 7 16.96 14.23 -9.13
N ILE A 8 16.07 14.68 -8.25
CA ILE A 8 15.16 13.82 -7.48
C ILE A 8 13.74 14.08 -7.96
N SER A 9 12.99 13.01 -8.21
CA SER A 9 11.57 13.10 -8.56
C SER A 9 10.70 12.67 -7.40
N LEU A 10 9.69 13.46 -7.09
CA LEU A 10 8.69 13.22 -6.06
C LEU A 10 7.35 12.91 -6.72
N LEU A 11 6.91 11.66 -6.63
CA LEU A 11 5.74 11.15 -7.34
C LEU A 11 4.64 10.79 -6.35
N LEU A 12 3.42 11.18 -6.66
CA LEU A 12 2.21 10.76 -5.95
C LEU A 12 1.49 9.77 -6.84
N GLU A 13 1.20 8.59 -6.31
CA GLU A 13 0.63 7.49 -7.08
C GLU A 13 -0.48 6.82 -6.27
N GLY A 14 -1.67 6.73 -6.85
CA GLY A 14 -2.72 5.88 -6.31
C GLY A 14 -4.12 6.45 -6.46
N ARG A 15 -5.06 5.56 -6.20
CA ARG A 15 -6.46 5.88 -6.04
C ARG A 15 -6.99 5.10 -4.85
N GLN A 16 -7.96 5.66 -4.14
CA GLN A 16 -8.59 4.95 -3.04
C GLN A 16 -10.05 5.37 -2.91
N SER A 17 -10.90 4.39 -2.64
CA SER A 17 -12.28 4.65 -2.25
C SER A 17 -12.42 4.45 -0.74
N ILE A 18 -13.13 5.35 -0.07
CA ILE A 18 -13.37 5.30 1.38
C ILE A 18 -14.84 5.57 1.66
N GLN A 19 -15.33 5.13 2.82
CA GLN A 19 -16.59 5.60 3.37
C GLN A 19 -16.31 6.20 4.73
N LEU A 20 -16.63 7.49 4.90
CA LEU A 20 -16.41 8.20 6.17
C LEU A 20 -17.11 7.47 7.33
N ASP A 21 -16.51 7.57 8.52
CA ASP A 21 -16.92 6.91 9.76
C ASP A 21 -16.82 5.37 9.76
N GLN A 22 -16.58 4.74 8.62
CA GLN A 22 -16.40 3.29 8.52
C GLN A 22 -14.92 2.92 8.45
N ARG A 23 -14.55 1.84 9.13
CA ARG A 23 -13.22 1.25 8.96
C ARG A 23 -13.06 0.61 7.60
N GLY A 24 -11.83 0.72 7.10
CA GLY A 24 -11.39 0.06 5.89
C GLY A 24 -11.39 0.95 4.66
N VAL A 25 -10.71 0.47 3.64
CA VAL A 25 -10.46 1.20 2.40
C VAL A 25 -10.57 0.23 1.22
N ASP A 26 -10.78 0.78 0.03
CA ASP A 26 -10.74 -0.01 -1.20
C ASP A 26 -9.31 -0.20 -1.70
N GLY A 27 -8.88 -1.47 -1.79
CA GLY A 27 -7.60 -1.87 -2.38
C GLY A 27 -6.36 -1.33 -1.64
N ALA A 28 -5.30 -1.07 -2.41
CA ALA A 28 -4.04 -0.58 -1.85
C ALA A 28 -4.11 0.90 -1.46
N HIS A 29 -3.40 1.26 -0.40
CA HIS A 29 -3.18 2.66 -0.05
C HIS A 29 -2.43 3.42 -1.16
N PRO A 30 -2.75 4.71 -1.37
CA PRO A 30 -1.94 5.60 -2.18
C PRO A 30 -0.55 5.77 -1.60
N THR A 31 0.40 6.15 -2.46
CA THR A 31 1.81 6.15 -2.11
C THR A 31 2.51 7.41 -2.57
N PHE A 32 3.48 7.84 -1.77
CA PHE A 32 4.46 8.86 -2.12
C PHE A 32 5.77 8.15 -2.45
N LYS A 33 6.32 8.43 -3.62
CA LYS A 33 7.57 7.82 -4.11
C LYS A 33 8.62 8.89 -4.33
N VAL A 34 9.80 8.65 -3.79
CA VAL A 34 11.03 9.39 -4.08
C VAL A 34 11.84 8.57 -5.06
N LYS A 35 12.20 9.15 -6.20
CA LYS A 35 13.03 8.50 -7.23
C LYS A 35 14.31 9.30 -7.44
N MET A 36 15.44 8.61 -7.41
CA MET A 36 16.75 9.15 -7.71
C MET A 36 17.15 8.75 -9.13
N GLU A 37 17.56 9.71 -9.96
CA GLU A 37 18.14 9.41 -11.27
C GLU A 37 19.63 9.08 -11.19
N ASP A 38 20.33 9.66 -10.22
CA ASP A 38 21.73 9.36 -9.91
C ASP A 38 21.83 8.84 -8.47
N THR A 39 22.17 7.56 -8.35
CA THR A 39 22.30 6.83 -7.09
C THR A 39 23.75 6.69 -6.65
N SER A 40 24.72 7.29 -7.35
CA SER A 40 26.15 7.14 -7.05
C SER A 40 26.58 7.70 -5.69
N SER A 41 25.73 8.49 -5.03
CA SER A 41 25.99 9.10 -3.74
C SER A 41 24.71 9.25 -2.94
N PRO A 42 24.79 9.15 -1.60
CA PRO A 42 23.63 9.33 -0.75
C PRO A 42 23.14 10.78 -0.82
N ILE A 43 21.84 10.96 -0.59
CA ILE A 43 21.18 12.27 -0.57
C ILE A 43 20.41 12.43 0.73
N THR A 44 20.15 13.68 1.10
CA THR A 44 19.13 14.00 2.09
C THR A 44 18.06 14.87 1.45
N LEU A 45 16.82 14.43 1.54
CA LEU A 45 15.63 15.17 1.15
C LEU A 45 15.02 15.82 2.38
N VAL A 46 14.90 17.15 2.36
CA VAL A 46 14.21 17.91 3.38
C VAL A 46 12.79 18.17 2.90
N ILE A 47 11.81 17.57 3.57
CA ILE A 47 10.41 17.58 3.15
C ILE A 47 9.46 17.65 4.36
N PRO A 48 8.56 18.66 4.41
CA PRO A 48 7.48 18.70 5.40
C PRO A 48 6.59 17.46 5.34
N GLY A 49 6.07 17.02 6.48
CA GLY A 49 5.21 15.84 6.57
C GLY A 49 5.96 14.50 6.64
N TYR A 50 7.27 14.47 6.37
CA TYR A 50 8.11 13.32 6.76
C TYR A 50 8.43 13.40 8.25
N GLU A 51 8.20 12.31 8.97
CA GLU A 51 8.48 12.19 10.40
C GLU A 51 9.73 11.35 10.62
N THR A 52 10.86 11.99 10.91
CA THR A 52 12.16 11.30 11.06
C THR A 52 12.15 10.24 12.16
N SER A 53 11.39 10.44 13.24
CA SER A 53 11.30 9.48 14.36
C SER A 53 10.56 8.19 14.00
N THR A 54 9.57 8.27 13.11
CA THR A 54 8.76 7.12 12.68
C THR A 54 9.14 6.63 11.27
N ARG A 55 10.09 7.33 10.62
CA ARG A 55 10.49 7.18 9.22
C ARG A 55 9.31 7.08 8.24
N SER A 56 8.22 7.75 8.56
CA SER A 56 6.97 7.67 7.81
C SER A 56 6.57 9.02 7.21
N PHE A 57 5.67 8.98 6.23
CA PHE A 57 5.13 10.19 5.62
C PHE A 57 3.66 10.38 6.02
N ASN A 58 3.37 11.46 6.74
CA ASN A 58 2.06 11.74 7.27
C ASN A 58 1.27 12.66 6.33
N LEU A 59 0.25 12.10 5.67
CA LEU A 59 -0.57 12.81 4.68
C LEU A 59 -1.27 14.04 5.27
N ARG A 60 -1.77 13.94 6.51
CA ARG A 60 -2.40 15.07 7.21
C ARG A 60 -1.38 16.19 7.42
N HIS A 61 -0.20 15.88 7.96
CA HIS A 61 0.84 16.89 8.18
C HIS A 61 1.30 17.55 6.86
N ALA A 62 1.44 16.77 5.79
CA ALA A 62 1.77 17.30 4.47
C ALA A 62 0.73 18.31 3.94
N LEU A 63 -0.56 18.04 4.13
CA LEU A 63 -1.64 18.99 3.79
C LEU A 63 -1.61 20.23 4.69
N GLN A 64 -1.44 20.06 6.01
CA GLN A 64 -1.45 21.18 6.96
C GLN A 64 -0.24 22.11 6.81
N CYS A 65 0.91 21.58 6.40
CA CYS A 65 2.11 22.35 6.06
C CYS A 65 2.02 22.97 4.65
N GLY A 66 0.99 22.64 3.87
CA GLY A 66 0.76 23.21 2.54
C GLY A 66 1.76 22.77 1.48
N ILE A 67 2.39 21.60 1.63
CA ILE A 67 3.17 20.97 0.55
C ILE A 67 2.29 20.19 -0.42
N LEU A 68 1.09 19.81 0.05
CA LEU A 68 0.05 19.18 -0.75
C LEU A 68 -1.22 20.04 -0.70
N ASP A 69 -1.90 20.11 -1.83
CA ASP A 69 -3.23 20.71 -1.95
C ASP A 69 -4.29 19.60 -2.01
N LEU A 70 -5.36 19.77 -1.24
CA LEU A 70 -6.59 18.98 -1.34
C LEU A 70 -7.61 19.76 -2.20
N ILE A 71 -8.14 19.12 -3.24
CA ILE A 71 -9.05 19.74 -4.20
C ILE A 71 -10.25 18.83 -4.42
N GLU A 72 -11.44 19.40 -4.44
CA GLU A 72 -12.63 18.68 -4.90
C GLU A 72 -12.60 18.60 -6.43
N ALA A 73 -12.60 17.38 -6.98
CA ALA A 73 -12.30 17.12 -8.39
C ALA A 73 -13.32 17.71 -9.36
N GLU A 74 -14.61 17.68 -8.99
CA GLU A 74 -15.71 18.14 -9.86
C GLU A 74 -15.78 19.67 -9.92
N SER A 75 -15.78 20.33 -8.76
CA SER A 75 -15.83 21.79 -8.68
C SER A 75 -14.47 22.44 -8.97
N ARG A 76 -13.39 21.67 -8.91
CA ARG A 76 -11.98 22.13 -8.93
C ARG A 76 -11.67 23.15 -7.84
N THR A 77 -12.43 23.12 -6.75
CA THR A 77 -12.26 24.04 -5.63
C THR A 77 -11.20 23.48 -4.69
N ARG A 78 -10.22 24.31 -4.35
CA ARG A 78 -9.25 23.98 -3.30
C ARG A 78 -9.96 23.97 -1.95
N ILE A 79 -9.84 22.87 -1.22
CA ILE A 79 -10.35 22.74 0.14
C ILE A 79 -9.38 23.42 1.10
N ALA A 80 -9.92 24.25 1.98
CA ALA A 80 -9.13 24.95 2.98
C ALA A 80 -8.76 23.98 4.12
N VAL A 81 -7.49 23.61 4.19
CA VAL A 81 -6.95 22.77 5.26
C VAL A 81 -6.43 23.65 6.40
N PRO A 82 -6.79 23.39 7.67
CA PRO A 82 -6.24 24.11 8.82
C PRO A 82 -4.70 23.99 8.86
N ARG A 83 -4.01 25.14 8.85
CA ARG A 83 -2.55 25.16 8.86
C ARG A 83 -1.99 24.71 10.21
N ASN A 84 -0.88 23.99 10.15
CA ASN A 84 -0.06 23.66 11.30
C ASN A 84 1.41 23.83 10.90
N GLU A 85 2.18 24.57 11.69
CA GLU A 85 3.61 24.71 11.45
C GLU A 85 4.31 23.49 12.04
N VAL A 86 4.87 22.66 11.17
CA VAL A 86 5.68 21.50 11.54
C VAL A 86 7.04 21.66 10.86
N GLU A 87 8.10 21.37 11.60
CA GLU A 87 9.45 21.35 11.04
C GLU A 87 9.54 20.32 9.92
N ALA A 88 10.32 20.65 8.88
CA ALA A 88 10.54 19.71 7.79
C ALA A 88 11.37 18.53 8.29
N GLY A 89 10.95 17.32 7.94
CA GLY A 89 11.71 16.12 8.23
C GLY A 89 12.88 15.97 7.25
N GLU A 90 13.95 15.33 7.74
CA GLU A 90 15.10 14.96 6.93
C GLU A 90 15.03 13.46 6.61
N LEU A 91 14.81 13.15 5.33
CA LEU A 91 14.86 11.80 4.79
C LEU A 91 16.24 11.56 4.18
N PHE A 92 17.04 10.70 4.83
CA PHE A 92 18.29 10.21 4.27
C PHE A 92 18.02 9.05 3.32
N ILE A 93 18.58 9.10 2.11
CA ILE A 93 18.49 8.03 1.11
C ILE A 93 19.92 7.61 0.77
N GLU A 94 20.20 6.33 0.95
CA GLU A 94 21.52 5.75 0.73
C GLU A 94 21.93 5.75 -0.74
N ALA A 95 23.23 5.61 -1.00
CA ALA A 95 23.72 5.33 -2.35
C ALA A 95 23.13 4.00 -2.86
N ASP A 96 23.08 3.85 -4.18
CA ASP A 96 22.53 2.70 -4.90
C ASP A 96 21.02 2.45 -4.70
N VAL A 97 20.34 3.22 -3.83
CA VAL A 97 18.88 3.21 -3.68
C VAL A 97 18.24 4.04 -4.78
N ARG A 98 17.59 3.36 -5.74
CA ARG A 98 16.94 4.02 -6.89
C ARG A 98 15.62 4.69 -6.53
N TRP A 99 14.87 4.13 -5.59
CA TRP A 99 13.62 4.71 -5.13
C TRP A 99 13.29 4.29 -3.70
N THR A 100 12.56 5.17 -3.01
CA THR A 100 11.97 4.94 -1.69
C THR A 100 10.48 5.22 -1.78
N LYS A 101 9.66 4.46 -1.07
CA LYS A 101 8.20 4.56 -1.16
C LYS A 101 7.59 4.64 0.25
N PHE A 102 6.60 5.51 0.39
CA PHE A 102 5.86 5.71 1.63
C PHE A 102 4.37 5.50 1.38
N THR A 103 3.73 4.76 2.26
CA THR A 103 2.29 4.57 2.24
C THR A 103 1.59 5.79 2.83
N LEU A 104 0.66 6.38 2.08
CA LEU A 104 -0.13 7.53 2.51
C LEU A 104 -1.45 7.04 3.11
N LYS A 105 -1.45 6.88 4.43
CA LYS A 105 -2.62 6.40 5.17
C LYS A 105 -3.60 7.56 5.40
N LEU A 106 -4.86 7.31 5.06
CA LEU A 106 -6.01 8.14 5.41
C LEU A 106 -6.89 7.28 6.31
N ASP A 107 -7.13 7.74 7.54
CA ASP A 107 -8.05 7.08 8.47
C ASP A 107 -9.46 7.67 8.34
N PRO A 108 -10.41 6.99 7.67
CA PRO A 108 -11.76 7.51 7.44
C PRO A 108 -12.58 7.73 8.72
N GLN A 109 -12.09 7.29 9.88
CA GLN A 109 -12.74 7.54 11.18
C GLN A 109 -12.21 8.79 11.88
N ASN A 110 -11.15 9.41 11.38
CA ASN A 110 -10.55 10.58 12.01
C ASN A 110 -11.40 11.83 11.74
N GLU A 111 -11.72 12.58 12.79
CA GLU A 111 -12.51 13.82 12.70
C GLU A 111 -11.95 14.82 11.69
N PHE A 112 -10.61 14.89 11.54
CA PHE A 112 -9.96 15.75 10.54
C PHE A 112 -10.47 15.49 9.11
N TRP A 113 -10.65 14.23 8.73
CA TRP A 113 -11.13 13.90 7.38
C TRP A 113 -12.63 14.11 7.25
N ASN A 114 -13.39 13.85 8.31
CA ASN A 114 -14.84 14.08 8.36
C ASN A 114 -15.21 15.57 8.27
N GLU A 115 -14.34 16.47 8.73
CA GLU A 115 -14.53 17.92 8.59
C GLU A 115 -14.20 18.43 7.18
N LEU A 116 -13.28 17.77 6.48
CA LEU A 116 -12.77 18.23 5.18
C LEU A 116 -13.47 17.60 3.98
N LEU A 117 -13.96 16.37 4.13
CA LEU A 117 -14.50 15.56 3.04
C LEU A 117 -16.01 15.39 3.19
N ALA A 118 -16.70 15.30 2.06
CA ALA A 118 -18.14 15.11 1.98
C ALA A 118 -18.47 13.78 1.27
N PRO A 119 -19.45 13.00 1.78
CA PRO A 119 -19.92 11.80 1.10
C PRO A 119 -20.44 12.07 -0.32
N GLY A 120 -20.12 11.19 -1.25
CA GLY A 120 -20.54 11.29 -2.66
C GLY A 120 -19.62 12.15 -3.53
N HIS A 121 -18.55 12.72 -2.98
CA HIS A 121 -17.62 13.59 -3.72
C HIS A 121 -16.30 12.89 -4.03
N LYS A 122 -15.61 13.43 -5.04
CA LYS A 122 -14.26 13.00 -5.46
C LYS A 122 -13.25 14.09 -5.16
N TYR A 123 -12.07 13.68 -4.72
CA TYR A 123 -11.00 14.58 -4.32
C TYR A 123 -9.68 14.21 -4.99
N GLU A 124 -8.85 15.21 -5.21
CA GLU A 124 -7.49 15.08 -5.69
C GLU A 124 -6.54 15.64 -4.65
N ILE A 125 -5.45 14.91 -4.40
CA ILE A 125 -4.29 15.42 -3.66
C ILE A 125 -3.13 15.55 -4.62
N ARG A 126 -2.57 16.75 -4.73
CA ARG A 126 -1.43 17.05 -5.60
C ARG A 126 -0.43 17.97 -4.91
N TRP A 127 0.78 18.06 -5.46
CA TRP A 127 1.78 18.99 -4.97
C TRP A 127 1.29 20.44 -5.02
N ALA A 128 1.52 21.17 -3.93
CA ALA A 128 1.29 22.60 -3.87
C ALA A 128 2.53 23.33 -4.42
N HIS A 129 2.29 24.43 -5.14
CA HIS A 129 3.36 25.36 -5.52
C HIS A 129 3.45 26.47 -4.48
N GLY A 130 4.50 26.49 -3.66
CA GLY A 130 4.62 27.45 -2.57
C GLY A 130 5.99 27.48 -1.88
N GLU A 131 6.07 28.27 -0.81
CA GLU A 131 7.30 28.55 -0.04
C GLU A 131 7.87 27.33 0.69
N ASN A 132 7.04 26.31 0.95
CA ASN A 132 7.43 25.07 1.63
C ASN A 132 7.89 23.98 0.65
N ALA A 133 8.43 24.38 -0.51
CA ALA A 133 8.87 23.43 -1.53
C ALA A 133 9.97 22.49 -0.96
N PRO A 134 9.87 21.18 -1.22
CA PRO A 134 10.90 20.24 -0.82
C PRO A 134 12.20 20.54 -1.56
N TRP A 135 13.32 20.30 -0.88
CA TRP A 135 14.65 20.50 -1.45
C TRP A 135 15.59 19.41 -0.95
N ALA A 136 16.68 19.19 -1.67
CA ALA A 136 17.61 18.11 -1.37
C ALA A 136 19.06 18.53 -1.57
N TYR A 137 19.96 17.78 -0.96
CA TYR A 137 21.40 18.01 -1.07
C TYR A 137 22.21 16.72 -0.89
N ARG A 138 23.47 16.77 -1.32
CA ARG A 138 24.52 15.77 -1.01
C ARG A 138 25.50 16.34 0.01
N GLY A 139 26.01 15.49 0.91
CA GLY A 139 26.96 15.87 1.97
C GLY A 139 26.30 16.13 3.32
N GLN A 140 26.98 16.83 4.23
CA GLN A 140 26.45 17.21 5.56
C GLN A 140 26.01 18.68 5.57
N ILE A 141 24.85 19.00 6.15
CA ILE A 141 24.26 20.37 6.23
C ILE A 141 25.24 21.41 6.78
N HIS A 142 26.18 21.00 7.63
CA HIS A 142 27.11 21.88 8.32
C HIS A 142 28.48 22.01 7.65
N GLN A 143 28.62 21.56 6.40
CA GLN A 143 29.80 21.85 5.58
C GLN A 143 29.42 22.81 4.45
N ASP A 144 30.25 23.83 4.22
CA ASP A 144 30.07 24.87 3.19
C ASP A 144 30.00 24.34 1.74
N ALA A 145 30.06 23.02 1.55
CA ALA A 145 30.13 22.31 0.27
C ALA A 145 28.92 21.39 -0.02
N ALA A 146 27.79 21.56 0.68
CA ALA A 146 26.59 20.77 0.37
C ALA A 146 26.06 21.11 -1.04
N GLU A 147 26.15 20.16 -1.95
CA GLU A 147 25.65 20.30 -3.32
C GLU A 147 24.11 20.24 -3.30
N ARG A 148 23.45 21.34 -3.68
CA ARG A 148 21.99 21.36 -3.81
C ARG A 148 21.55 20.62 -5.07
N LEU A 149 20.57 19.74 -4.91
CA LEU A 149 19.99 18.98 -6.02
C LEU A 149 18.61 19.54 -6.39
N PRO A 150 18.30 19.66 -7.70
CA PRO A 150 16.95 19.95 -8.16
C PRO A 150 15.96 18.88 -7.72
N VAL A 151 14.81 19.32 -7.20
CA VAL A 151 13.66 18.45 -6.87
C VAL A 151 12.55 18.72 -7.86
N ARG A 152 12.08 17.67 -8.55
CA ARG A 152 10.99 17.71 -9.51
C ARG A 152 9.75 17.08 -8.91
N LEU A 153 8.64 17.81 -8.96
CA LEU A 153 7.35 17.34 -8.47
C LEU A 153 6.59 16.70 -9.63
N GLY A 154 6.12 15.47 -9.44
CA GLY A 154 5.31 14.75 -10.42
C GLY A 154 3.96 15.43 -10.65
N GLU A 155 3.39 15.26 -11.83
CA GLU A 155 2.15 15.94 -12.23
C GLU A 155 0.87 15.16 -11.84
N HIS A 156 1.00 13.86 -11.57
CA HIS A 156 -0.15 13.01 -11.30
C HIS A 156 -0.65 13.17 -9.85
N PRO A 157 -1.96 13.45 -9.64
CA PRO A 157 -2.54 13.49 -8.33
C PRO A 157 -2.84 12.08 -7.80
N ILE A 158 -2.98 11.97 -6.49
CA ILE A 158 -3.73 10.88 -5.87
C ILE A 158 -5.22 11.22 -5.96
N THR A 159 -6.04 10.22 -6.25
CA THR A 159 -7.50 10.38 -6.32
C THR A 159 -8.19 9.66 -5.17
N TYR A 160 -9.13 10.34 -4.53
CA TYR A 160 -10.00 9.77 -3.51
C TYR A 160 -11.45 9.84 -3.95
N GLU A 161 -12.17 8.73 -3.81
CA GLU A 161 -13.62 8.68 -3.96
C GLU A 161 -14.25 8.45 -2.59
N VAL A 162 -15.01 9.43 -2.09
CA VAL A 162 -15.75 9.31 -0.84
C VAL A 162 -17.12 8.78 -1.18
N LEU A 163 -17.37 7.52 -0.84
CA LEU A 163 -18.62 6.85 -1.13
C LEU A 163 -19.79 7.54 -0.41
N ASP A 164 -20.94 7.56 -1.07
CA ASP A 164 -22.19 8.06 -0.48
C ASP A 164 -22.50 7.28 0.81
N SER A 165 -23.06 7.95 1.83
CA SER A 165 -23.43 7.32 3.09
C SER A 165 -24.48 6.21 2.92
N ALA A 166 -25.33 6.30 1.90
CA ALA A 166 -26.31 5.27 1.54
C ALA A 166 -25.71 4.13 0.71
N ALA A 167 -24.47 4.28 0.20
CA ALA A 167 -23.78 3.20 -0.48
C ALA A 167 -23.52 2.03 0.49
N LYS A 168 -23.71 0.82 -0.02
CA LYS A 168 -23.44 -0.42 0.72
C LYS A 168 -22.31 -1.19 0.04
N PRO A 169 -21.05 -0.70 0.15
CA PRO A 169 -19.92 -1.41 -0.42
C PRO A 169 -19.78 -2.78 0.23
N LEU A 170 -19.15 -3.72 -0.48
CA LEU A 170 -18.91 -5.04 0.08
C LEU A 170 -17.83 -4.95 1.14
N ARG A 171 -18.01 -5.64 2.27
CA ARG A 171 -17.13 -5.51 3.43
C ARG A 171 -16.35 -6.78 3.71
N PHE A 172 -15.05 -6.66 3.79
CA PHE A 172 -14.15 -7.71 4.23
C PHE A 172 -13.33 -7.23 5.42
N HIS A 173 -12.98 -8.15 6.30
CA HIS A 173 -11.93 -7.96 7.29
C HIS A 173 -10.79 -8.91 6.96
N ALA A 174 -9.59 -8.38 6.77
CA ALA A 174 -8.37 -9.16 6.58
C ALA A 174 -7.41 -8.90 7.74
N SER A 175 -6.81 -9.97 8.23
CA SER A 175 -5.81 -9.92 9.27
C SER A 175 -4.65 -10.82 8.92
N VAL A 176 -3.46 -10.40 9.34
CA VAL A 176 -2.24 -11.21 9.29
C VAL A 176 -1.63 -11.23 10.67
N ALA A 177 -1.22 -12.40 11.12
CA ALA A 177 -0.55 -12.57 12.41
C ALA A 177 0.54 -13.63 12.28
N PRO A 178 1.66 -13.48 13.02
CA PRO A 178 2.68 -14.50 13.03
C PRO A 178 2.15 -15.70 13.84
N THR A 179 2.62 -16.90 13.50
CA THR A 179 2.21 -18.13 14.19
C THR A 179 2.68 -18.17 15.64
N ASP A 180 3.73 -17.40 15.97
CA ASP A 180 4.22 -17.16 17.32
C ASP A 180 4.83 -15.74 17.42
N LYS A 181 5.13 -15.24 18.61
CA LYS A 181 5.87 -13.99 18.81
C LYS A 181 7.39 -14.16 18.65
N VAL A 182 7.86 -15.40 18.60
CA VAL A 182 9.28 -15.74 18.50
C VAL A 182 9.51 -16.60 17.25
N CYS A 183 10.34 -16.10 16.34
CA CYS A 183 10.80 -16.80 15.14
C CYS A 183 12.16 -17.43 15.42
N HIS A 184 12.22 -18.75 15.49
CA HIS A 184 13.48 -19.48 15.68
C HIS A 184 14.18 -19.67 14.33
N LEU A 185 15.38 -19.11 14.17
CA LEU A 185 16.13 -19.19 12.91
C LEU A 185 16.62 -20.60 12.57
N THR A 186 16.52 -21.52 13.52
CA THR A 186 16.69 -22.97 13.28
C THR A 186 15.58 -23.56 12.41
N GLY A 187 14.46 -22.86 12.25
CA GLY A 187 13.25 -23.32 11.55
C GLY A 187 12.29 -24.15 12.41
N GLU A 188 12.61 -24.38 13.69
CA GLU A 188 11.79 -25.15 14.63
C GLU A 188 11.69 -24.46 16.00
N PRO A 189 10.47 -24.25 16.56
CA PRO A 189 9.18 -24.52 15.93
C PRO A 189 8.98 -23.71 14.65
N ARG A 190 8.24 -24.29 13.70
CA ARG A 190 7.95 -23.62 12.42
C ARG A 190 7.32 -22.25 12.66
N PHE A 191 7.85 -21.26 11.94
CA PHE A 191 7.35 -19.91 11.95
C PHE A 191 6.70 -19.57 10.62
N GLY A 192 5.58 -18.86 10.67
CA GLY A 192 4.82 -18.47 9.49
C GLY A 192 3.91 -17.29 9.78
N PHE A 193 3.21 -16.85 8.74
CA PHE A 193 2.17 -15.83 8.82
C PHE A 193 0.82 -16.47 8.51
N ASN A 194 -0.10 -16.40 9.48
CA ASN A 194 -1.48 -16.80 9.31
C ASN A 194 -2.28 -15.61 8.79
N ILE A 195 -2.90 -15.77 7.64
CA ILE A 195 -3.85 -14.84 7.08
C ILE A 195 -5.24 -15.34 7.38
N LYS A 196 -6.09 -14.42 7.86
CA LYS A 196 -7.50 -14.67 8.04
C LYS A 196 -8.33 -13.57 7.38
N VAL A 197 -9.23 -13.98 6.49
CA VAL A 197 -10.13 -13.08 5.77
C VAL A 197 -11.58 -13.48 6.05
N THR A 198 -12.40 -12.54 6.48
CA THR A 198 -13.82 -12.77 6.76
C THR A 198 -14.69 -11.80 5.96
N SER A 199 -15.71 -12.32 5.28
CA SER A 199 -16.75 -11.51 4.64
C SER A 199 -17.80 -11.11 5.69
N HIS A 200 -18.11 -9.82 5.77
CA HIS A 200 -19.19 -9.27 6.61
C HIS A 200 -20.48 -8.99 5.82
N ASN A 201 -20.57 -9.52 4.60
CA ASN A 201 -21.72 -9.35 3.73
C ASN A 201 -22.78 -10.40 4.05
N ASP A 202 -24.05 -10.10 3.78
CA ASP A 202 -25.16 -11.05 3.96
C ASP A 202 -25.18 -12.16 2.90
N ASP A 203 -24.61 -11.89 1.72
CA ASP A 203 -24.57 -12.79 0.58
C ASP A 203 -23.23 -13.53 0.50
N ILE A 204 -23.24 -14.72 -0.10
CA ILE A 204 -22.02 -15.39 -0.54
C ILE A 204 -21.37 -14.54 -1.65
N LEU A 205 -20.07 -14.28 -1.51
CA LEU A 205 -19.28 -13.62 -2.52
C LEU A 205 -18.35 -14.61 -3.20
N THR A 206 -18.32 -14.59 -4.52
CA THR A 206 -17.26 -15.25 -5.29
C THR A 206 -16.23 -14.21 -5.68
N VAL A 207 -14.97 -14.44 -5.31
CA VAL A 207 -13.84 -13.54 -5.57
C VAL A 207 -12.92 -14.21 -6.59
N ASN A 208 -12.47 -13.45 -7.60
CA ASN A 208 -11.43 -13.89 -8.52
C ASN A 208 -10.05 -13.68 -7.86
N LEU A 209 -9.38 -14.77 -7.52
CA LEU A 209 -8.04 -14.77 -6.95
C LEU A 209 -6.94 -15.00 -7.99
N ASN A 210 -7.28 -14.98 -9.29
CA ASN A 210 -6.28 -15.06 -10.36
C ASN A 210 -5.29 -13.89 -10.26
N ASN A 211 -4.01 -14.16 -10.42
CA ASN A 211 -2.93 -13.16 -10.28
C ASN A 211 -2.95 -12.45 -8.92
N THR A 212 -3.42 -13.13 -7.87
CA THR A 212 -3.35 -12.64 -6.49
C THR A 212 -2.41 -13.50 -5.64
N PRO A 213 -1.84 -12.92 -4.56
CA PRO A 213 -0.93 -13.64 -3.67
C PRO A 213 -1.56 -14.89 -3.00
N LEU A 214 -2.89 -14.94 -2.88
CA LEU A 214 -3.64 -16.09 -2.32
C LEU A 214 -3.70 -17.33 -3.24
N ARG A 215 -3.24 -17.20 -4.49
CA ARG A 215 -3.17 -18.32 -5.44
C ARG A 215 -1.79 -18.46 -6.06
N LEU A 216 -1.12 -17.34 -6.29
CA LEU A 216 0.15 -17.27 -7.01
C LEU A 216 1.09 -16.34 -6.22
N LEU A 217 1.59 -16.84 -5.09
CA LEU A 217 2.56 -16.12 -4.27
C LEU A 217 3.91 -16.01 -5.00
N GLN A 218 4.44 -14.79 -5.19
CA GLN A 218 5.78 -14.59 -5.75
C GLN A 218 6.82 -14.38 -4.65
N THR A 219 6.47 -13.57 -3.65
CA THR A 219 7.29 -13.29 -2.47
C THR A 219 6.40 -13.13 -1.25
N LEU A 220 6.95 -13.36 -0.05
CA LEU A 220 6.20 -13.11 1.19
C LEU A 220 5.80 -11.63 1.36
N GLU A 221 6.50 -10.69 0.72
CA GLU A 221 6.11 -9.26 0.66
C GLU A 221 4.73 -9.06 0.07
N ASP A 222 4.29 -9.97 -0.82
CA ASP A 222 2.97 -9.91 -1.41
C ASP A 222 1.87 -10.21 -0.40
N ILE A 223 2.20 -10.71 0.78
CA ILE A 223 1.27 -11.06 1.87
C ILE A 223 1.47 -10.16 3.08
N VAL A 224 2.73 -9.97 3.47
CA VAL A 224 3.11 -9.26 4.69
C VAL A 224 4.22 -8.26 4.39
N HIS A 225 3.96 -7.01 4.76
CA HIS A 225 4.99 -5.98 4.80
C HIS A 225 5.69 -6.06 6.15
N VAL A 226 7.02 -6.19 6.18
CA VAL A 226 7.79 -6.28 7.42
C VAL A 226 8.85 -5.18 7.46
N GLU A 227 8.98 -4.56 8.61
CA GLU A 227 9.99 -3.54 8.92
C GLU A 227 10.81 -4.02 10.12
N ASP A 228 12.09 -3.67 10.15
CA ASP A 228 12.93 -3.86 11.33
C ASP A 228 12.68 -2.79 12.41
N GLU A 229 13.44 -2.86 13.50
CA GLU A 229 13.35 -1.90 14.61
C GLU A 229 13.74 -0.48 14.22
N ASP A 230 14.53 -0.32 13.15
CA ASP A 230 14.90 0.96 12.57
C ASP A 230 13.84 1.46 11.56
N GLY A 231 12.77 0.70 11.29
CA GLY A 231 11.74 1.04 10.32
C GLY A 231 12.21 0.90 8.87
N GLN A 232 13.27 0.13 8.60
CA GLN A 232 13.65 -0.24 7.24
C GLN A 232 12.83 -1.43 6.79
N GLU A 233 12.32 -1.36 5.55
CA GLU A 233 11.60 -2.46 4.93
C GLU A 233 12.52 -3.67 4.79
N PHE A 234 12.06 -4.81 5.27
CA PHE A 234 12.75 -6.08 5.18
C PHE A 234 12.46 -6.71 3.81
N GLU A 235 13.51 -6.84 2.99
CA GLU A 235 13.41 -7.47 1.68
C GLU A 235 13.39 -8.99 1.81
N TRP A 236 12.30 -9.60 1.35
CA TRP A 236 12.17 -11.04 1.30
C TRP A 236 12.82 -11.59 0.05
N SER A 237 13.32 -12.83 0.14
CA SER A 237 13.88 -13.54 -0.99
C SER A 237 12.88 -13.66 -2.13
N PHE A 238 13.19 -13.03 -3.26
CA PHE A 238 12.36 -13.08 -4.45
C PHE A 238 12.38 -14.47 -5.09
N SER A 239 11.23 -15.13 -5.20
CA SER A 239 11.10 -16.28 -6.08
C SER A 239 10.68 -15.82 -7.48
N ILE A 240 11.54 -16.03 -8.48
CA ILE A 240 11.29 -15.57 -9.85
C ILE A 240 10.11 -16.36 -10.44
N GLY A 241 8.98 -15.67 -10.58
CA GLY A 241 7.92 -16.02 -11.52
C GLY A 241 7.75 -14.88 -12.51
N CYS A 242 8.45 -14.91 -13.65
CA CYS A 242 8.21 -13.97 -14.75
C CYS A 242 6.88 -14.31 -15.41
N TRP A 243 5.93 -13.37 -15.39
CA TRP A 243 4.66 -13.48 -16.12
C TRP A 243 4.79 -12.77 -17.47
N GLU A 244 5.39 -13.47 -18.44
CA GLU A 244 5.23 -13.09 -19.85
C GLU A 244 4.32 -14.12 -20.50
N SER A 245 3.00 -13.93 -20.38
CA SER A 245 2.09 -14.55 -21.35
C SER A 245 2.00 -13.64 -22.56
N GLU A 246 2.69 -14.00 -23.65
CA GLU A 246 2.46 -13.40 -24.96
C GLU A 246 1.04 -13.78 -25.45
N GLY A 247 0.07 -12.89 -25.25
CA GLY A 247 -1.30 -13.03 -25.76
C GLY A 247 -2.36 -12.50 -24.79
N PRO A 248 -3.63 -12.35 -25.23
CA PRO A 248 -4.72 -12.04 -24.32
C PRO A 248 -4.88 -13.18 -23.31
N GLU A 249 -4.82 -12.86 -22.01
CA GLU A 249 -5.00 -13.87 -20.97
C GLU A 249 -6.35 -14.60 -21.15
N PRO A 250 -6.37 -15.94 -21.10
CA PRO A 250 -7.61 -16.69 -21.10
C PRO A 250 -8.45 -16.32 -19.86
N PHE A 251 -9.77 -16.57 -19.91
CA PHE A 251 -10.56 -16.45 -18.68
C PHE A 251 -9.96 -17.38 -17.61
N PRO A 252 -9.81 -16.93 -16.35
CA PRO A 252 -9.20 -17.76 -15.32
C PRO A 252 -9.94 -19.10 -15.16
N SER A 253 -9.19 -20.15 -14.84
CA SER A 253 -9.79 -21.44 -14.55
C SER A 253 -10.70 -21.37 -13.32
N ASP A 254 -11.71 -22.23 -13.22
CA ASP A 254 -12.67 -22.20 -12.11
C ASP A 254 -12.02 -22.38 -10.72
N GLY A 255 -10.81 -22.93 -10.65
CA GLY A 255 -10.00 -23.06 -9.43
C GLY A 255 -9.43 -21.73 -8.92
N MET A 256 -9.35 -20.71 -9.76
CA MET A 256 -8.88 -19.38 -9.39
C MET A 256 -9.93 -18.53 -8.66
N PHE A 257 -11.17 -19.02 -8.57
CA PHE A 257 -12.23 -18.33 -7.86
C PHE A 257 -12.43 -18.96 -6.47
N GLU A 258 -12.77 -18.16 -5.48
CA GLU A 258 -13.05 -18.62 -4.11
C GLU A 258 -14.38 -18.08 -3.58
N GLU A 259 -15.09 -18.89 -2.79
CA GLU A 259 -16.37 -18.49 -2.17
C GLU A 259 -16.14 -18.02 -0.73
N PHE A 260 -16.41 -16.74 -0.47
CA PHE A 260 -16.41 -16.17 0.86
C PHE A 260 -17.84 -16.15 1.40
N LYS A 261 -18.11 -17.05 2.34
CA LYS A 261 -19.41 -17.13 3.01
C LYS A 261 -19.50 -16.11 4.16
N PRO A 262 -20.68 -15.55 4.43
CA PRO A 262 -20.89 -14.62 5.55
C PRO A 262 -20.36 -15.20 6.87
N GLY A 263 -19.45 -14.47 7.52
CA GLY A 263 -18.92 -14.82 8.84
C GLY A 263 -18.04 -16.08 8.90
N VAL A 264 -17.80 -16.76 7.78
CA VAL A 264 -16.89 -17.93 7.74
C VAL A 264 -15.51 -17.44 7.33
N PRO A 265 -14.48 -17.63 8.17
CA PRO A 265 -13.14 -17.18 7.83
C PRO A 265 -12.49 -18.09 6.77
N TYR A 266 -11.89 -17.45 5.78
CA TYR A 266 -10.86 -18.03 4.94
C TYR A 266 -9.53 -17.92 5.67
N GLU A 267 -8.83 -19.03 5.87
CA GLU A 267 -7.57 -19.08 6.62
C GLU A 267 -6.50 -19.78 5.78
N GLU A 268 -5.31 -19.18 5.72
CA GLU A 268 -4.15 -19.73 5.04
C GLU A 268 -2.90 -19.40 5.84
N THR A 269 -1.93 -20.31 5.88
CA THR A 269 -0.67 -20.09 6.62
C THR A 269 0.50 -20.24 5.68
N TYR A 270 1.30 -19.18 5.59
CA TYR A 270 2.52 -19.11 4.80
C TYR A 270 3.71 -19.34 5.72
N TRP A 271 4.28 -20.54 5.64
CA TRP A 271 5.42 -20.94 6.45
C TRP A 271 6.71 -20.40 5.83
N LEU A 272 7.57 -19.79 6.64
CA LEU A 272 8.91 -19.45 6.18
C LEU A 272 9.72 -20.74 6.06
N THR A 273 10.57 -20.81 5.06
CA THR A 273 11.45 -21.96 4.86
C THR A 273 12.92 -21.57 4.95
N ASN A 274 13.75 -22.54 5.36
CA ASN A 274 15.21 -22.35 5.40
C ASN A 274 15.82 -22.31 3.99
N ASP A 275 15.16 -22.94 3.01
CA ASP A 275 15.71 -23.20 1.69
C ASP A 275 15.40 -22.06 0.69
N SER A 276 14.39 -21.23 0.96
CA SER A 276 14.01 -20.08 0.13
C SER A 276 14.76 -18.79 0.47
N GLY A 277 15.45 -18.71 1.61
CA GLY A 277 16.11 -17.48 2.08
C GLY A 277 15.29 -16.68 3.10
N ASP A 278 14.01 -17.00 3.31
CA ASP A 278 13.12 -16.18 4.14
C ASP A 278 13.53 -16.17 5.62
N LEU A 279 13.87 -17.33 6.19
CA LEU A 279 14.42 -17.41 7.55
C LEU A 279 15.87 -16.94 7.62
N GLY A 280 16.66 -17.23 6.57
CA GLY A 280 18.08 -16.92 6.53
C GLY A 280 18.40 -15.43 6.44
N SER A 281 17.46 -14.63 5.95
CA SER A 281 17.58 -13.17 5.86
C SER A 281 17.28 -12.46 7.19
N LEU A 282 16.59 -13.11 8.14
CA LEU A 282 16.30 -12.53 9.45
C LEU A 282 17.55 -12.53 10.34
N GLU A 283 17.73 -11.47 11.13
CA GLU A 283 18.87 -11.34 12.03
C GLU A 283 18.49 -11.73 13.47
N SER A 284 19.27 -12.65 14.05
CA SER A 284 19.05 -13.11 15.43
C SER A 284 19.14 -11.93 16.41
N GLY A 285 18.17 -11.86 17.32
CA GLY A 285 18.07 -10.83 18.35
C GLY A 285 17.23 -9.61 17.96
N LYS A 286 16.95 -9.40 16.66
CA LYS A 286 16.14 -8.27 16.19
C LYS A 286 14.64 -8.46 16.40
N THR A 287 13.96 -7.34 16.59
CA THR A 287 12.48 -7.27 16.62
C THR A 287 11.99 -6.66 15.32
N TYR A 288 10.95 -7.26 14.76
CA TYR A 288 10.35 -6.85 13.51
C TYR A 288 8.89 -6.46 13.74
N ARG A 289 8.41 -5.50 12.95
CA ARG A 289 7.01 -5.06 12.88
C ARG A 289 6.43 -5.50 11.55
N GLY A 290 5.30 -6.21 11.58
CA GLY A 290 4.62 -6.67 10.37
C GLY A 290 3.22 -6.07 10.22
N GLU A 291 2.79 -5.84 8.98
CA GLU A 291 1.42 -5.49 8.63
C GLU A 291 0.98 -6.17 7.32
N LEU A 292 -0.33 -6.15 7.04
CA LEU A 292 -0.86 -6.72 5.81
C LEU A 292 -0.29 -5.97 4.59
N SER A 293 0.19 -6.69 3.59
CA SER A 293 0.74 -6.04 2.40
C SER A 293 -0.35 -5.34 1.57
N THR A 294 0.06 -4.28 0.87
CA THR A 294 -0.82 -3.59 -0.08
C THR A 294 -1.19 -4.46 -1.30
N SER A 295 -0.33 -5.41 -1.69
CA SER A 295 -0.58 -6.37 -2.77
C SER A 295 -1.78 -7.25 -2.44
N LEU A 296 -1.80 -7.83 -1.23
CA LEU A 296 -2.89 -8.67 -0.78
C LEU A 296 -4.20 -7.90 -0.67
N MET A 297 -4.16 -6.64 -0.25
CA MET A 297 -5.37 -5.79 -0.16
C MET A 297 -6.10 -5.65 -1.52
N ARG A 298 -5.38 -5.73 -2.65
CA ARG A 298 -5.98 -5.65 -3.99
C ARG A 298 -6.73 -6.91 -4.42
N SER A 299 -6.49 -8.04 -3.76
CA SER A 299 -7.00 -9.37 -4.16
C SER A 299 -8.53 -9.47 -4.14
N PHE A 300 -9.20 -8.60 -3.38
CA PHE A 300 -10.65 -8.67 -3.19
C PHE A 300 -11.44 -7.77 -4.14
N THR A 301 -10.76 -6.98 -4.97
CA THR A 301 -11.41 -5.97 -5.84
C THR A 301 -12.17 -6.56 -7.02
N GLU A 302 -11.90 -7.81 -7.42
CA GLU A 302 -12.67 -8.50 -8.46
C GLU A 302 -13.60 -9.55 -7.85
N ASN A 303 -14.86 -9.16 -7.63
CA ASN A 303 -15.82 -10.03 -6.97
C ASN A 303 -17.25 -9.89 -7.53
N MET A 304 -18.08 -10.88 -7.22
CA MET A 304 -19.51 -10.90 -7.53
C MET A 304 -20.31 -11.59 -6.42
N LYS A 305 -21.55 -11.15 -6.22
CA LYS A 305 -22.53 -11.84 -5.38
C LYS A 305 -23.01 -13.12 -6.06
N GLY A 306 -23.06 -14.22 -5.32
CA GLY A 306 -23.52 -15.53 -5.80
C GLY A 306 -22.45 -16.62 -5.66
N THR A 307 -22.86 -17.84 -5.96
CA THR A 307 -21.97 -19.02 -5.86
C THR A 307 -21.09 -19.16 -7.09
N LYS A 308 -19.94 -19.83 -6.95
CA LYS A 308 -19.07 -20.24 -8.07
C LYS A 308 -19.84 -21.04 -9.10
N LYS A 309 -20.71 -21.96 -8.64
CA LYS A 309 -21.52 -22.80 -9.53
C LYS A 309 -22.39 -21.96 -10.47
N GLU A 310 -23.00 -20.89 -9.98
CA GLU A 310 -23.84 -20.00 -10.78
C GLU A 310 -22.99 -19.07 -11.65
N LEU A 311 -21.96 -18.47 -11.06
CA LEU A 311 -21.16 -17.42 -11.69
C LEU A 311 -20.14 -17.95 -12.70
N LEU A 312 -19.80 -19.23 -12.63
CA LEU A 312 -18.87 -19.90 -13.54
C LEU A 312 -19.56 -20.95 -14.42
N ALA A 313 -20.90 -20.95 -14.48
CA ALA A 313 -21.63 -21.80 -15.42
C ALA A 313 -21.54 -21.24 -16.87
N GLY A 314 -21.54 -22.17 -17.82
CA GLY A 314 -21.57 -21.88 -19.26
C GLY A 314 -20.20 -21.87 -19.93
N SER A 315 -20.19 -21.42 -21.18
CA SER A 315 -19.00 -21.23 -22.01
C SER A 315 -18.10 -20.09 -21.49
N GLU A 316 -16.83 -20.09 -21.88
CA GLU A 316 -15.88 -19.04 -21.49
C GLU A 316 -16.37 -17.63 -21.85
N GLN A 317 -17.00 -17.46 -23.02
CA GLN A 317 -17.53 -16.17 -23.47
C GLN A 317 -18.68 -15.68 -22.57
N GLU A 318 -19.54 -16.59 -22.10
CA GLU A 318 -20.60 -16.27 -21.15
C GLU A 318 -20.03 -15.89 -19.78
N LYS A 319 -19.01 -16.59 -19.30
CA LYS A 319 -18.29 -16.25 -18.06
C LYS A 319 -17.65 -14.85 -18.16
N LYS A 320 -16.89 -14.58 -19.23
CA LYS A 320 -16.28 -13.26 -19.50
C LYS A 320 -17.32 -12.14 -19.50
N LYS A 321 -18.44 -12.31 -20.20
CA LYS A 321 -19.51 -11.30 -20.26
C LYS A 321 -20.16 -11.06 -18.89
N ARG A 322 -20.31 -12.10 -18.07
CA ARG A 322 -20.87 -12.01 -16.72
C ARG A 322 -19.94 -11.25 -15.79
N TRP A 323 -18.66 -11.62 -15.79
CA TRP A 323 -17.63 -11.03 -14.93
C TRP A 323 -17.16 -9.63 -15.36
N ALA A 324 -17.45 -9.20 -16.59
CA ALA A 324 -17.28 -7.81 -17.01
C ALA A 324 -18.09 -6.79 -16.17
N ARG A 325 -19.09 -7.28 -15.41
CA ARG A 325 -19.93 -6.47 -14.50
C ARG A 325 -19.55 -6.65 -13.02
N CYS A 326 -18.39 -7.24 -12.72
CA CYS A 326 -17.95 -7.42 -11.34
C CYS A 326 -17.97 -6.10 -10.57
N THR A 327 -18.30 -6.18 -9.28
CA THR A 327 -18.28 -5.01 -8.41
C THR A 327 -16.83 -4.75 -8.04
N LYS A 328 -16.39 -3.50 -8.15
CA LYS A 328 -15.02 -3.11 -7.80
C LYS A 328 -14.89 -2.49 -6.42
N THR A 329 -16.00 -2.01 -5.85
CA THR A 329 -15.97 -1.27 -4.60
C THR A 329 -16.08 -2.22 -3.41
N VAL A 330 -14.95 -2.41 -2.75
CA VAL A 330 -14.83 -3.15 -1.49
C VAL A 330 -14.33 -2.21 -0.41
N LEU A 331 -14.81 -2.34 0.82
CA LEU A 331 -14.12 -1.82 1.99
C LEU A 331 -13.43 -2.98 2.69
N LEU A 332 -12.10 -2.94 2.67
CA LEU A 332 -11.26 -3.88 3.38
C LEU A 332 -10.80 -3.25 4.68
N GLU A 333 -11.32 -3.74 5.80
CA GLU A 333 -10.78 -3.45 7.12
C GLU A 333 -9.56 -4.35 7.35
N VAL A 334 -8.44 -3.75 7.73
CA VAL A 334 -7.19 -4.46 8.03
C VAL A 334 -6.92 -4.45 9.52
N SER A 335 -6.38 -5.54 10.06
CA SER A 335 -5.96 -5.60 11.47
C SER A 335 -4.80 -4.67 11.77
N ASP A 336 -4.62 -4.37 13.05
CA ASP A 336 -3.47 -3.62 13.52
C ASP A 336 -2.14 -4.35 13.19
N PRO A 337 -1.04 -3.60 13.04
CA PRO A 337 0.30 -4.16 12.91
C PRO A 337 0.66 -5.07 14.10
N PHE A 338 1.52 -6.05 13.85
CA PHE A 338 2.02 -6.97 14.85
C PHE A 338 3.54 -6.87 15.01
N THR A 339 4.09 -7.52 16.03
CA THR A 339 5.54 -7.60 16.26
C THR A 339 5.97 -9.02 16.54
N PHE A 340 7.16 -9.41 16.07
CA PHE A 340 7.81 -10.68 16.43
C PHE A 340 9.32 -10.49 16.58
N LYS A 341 9.97 -11.41 17.28
CA LYS A 341 11.42 -11.39 17.51
C LYS A 341 12.08 -12.60 16.86
N ALA A 342 13.17 -12.39 16.12
CA ALA A 342 14.02 -13.47 15.60
C ALA A 342 15.03 -13.92 16.67
N VAL A 343 15.21 -15.24 16.85
CA VAL A 343 16.16 -15.82 17.81
C VAL A 343 17.00 -16.93 17.21
#